data_AF-A0A7J6T4D1-F1
#
_entry.id   AF-A0A7J6T4D1-F1
#
_cell.length_a   1.000
_cell.length_b   1.000
_cell.length_c   1.000
_cell.angle_alpha   90.00
_cell.angle_beta   90.00
_cell.angle_gamma   90.00
#
_symmetry.space_group_name_H-M   'P 1'
#
loop_
_entity.id
_entity.type
_entity.pdbx_description
1 polymer ?
#
loop_
_entity_poly.entity_id
_entity_poly.type
_entity_poly.pdbx_seq_one_letter_code
_entity_poly.pdbx_strand_id
1 'polypeptide(L)'
;MWQYARQPYDFVRRYCGKKCALVGAWIYFRYGYFNDTLELAQKWKILITNQFVGDPRLPSTVDVLVLGGGVMGLSAAWAASKLKRKDGSPVSFVVVEKSDSTITSSWGESRILRLAYADEMKIRMMQRSYALWSTLEGIVKEELMQPSPMLTIYHDTTMHLLKNLTTAYNTLGITYRELSPREVKKEYPMVRLKRSDVAIEQTDGACIFATEAVEALKTAVGDDNIAEDKAVSVDVHNRTVTFASGKIVKYG
;
A
#
# COMPACT_ATOMS: atom_id res chain seq x y z
N MET A 1 -5.55 15.52 -27.18
CA MET A 1 -6.97 15.76 -26.87
C MET A 1 -7.17 16.20 -25.41
N TRP A 2 -6.33 17.13 -24.90
CA TRP A 2 -6.37 17.62 -23.50
C TRP A 2 -5.99 19.11 -23.40
N GLN A 3 -6.50 19.95 -24.30
CA GLN A 3 -6.30 21.41 -24.22
C GLN A 3 -7.58 22.23 -23.97
N TYR A 4 -8.76 21.59 -23.86
CA TYR A 4 -10.04 22.30 -23.69
C TYR A 4 -10.59 22.34 -22.27
N ALA A 5 -10.00 21.63 -21.29
CA ALA A 5 -10.53 21.59 -19.92
C ALA A 5 -10.17 22.80 -19.04
N ARG A 6 -9.32 23.74 -19.49
CA ARG A 6 -8.92 24.92 -18.70
C ARG A 6 -9.87 26.11 -18.80
N GLN A 7 -10.73 26.17 -19.81
CA GLN A 7 -11.58 27.36 -20.04
C GLN A 7 -12.74 27.58 -19.04
N PRO A 8 -13.38 26.55 -18.45
CA PRO A 8 -14.47 26.81 -17.49
C PRO A 8 -13.98 27.43 -16.17
N TYR A 9 -12.76 27.08 -15.73
CA TYR A 9 -12.20 27.53 -14.46
C TYR A 9 -11.84 29.01 -14.46
N ASP A 10 -11.23 29.51 -15.54
CA ASP A 10 -10.81 30.92 -15.64
C ASP A 10 -11.99 31.87 -15.91
N PHE A 11 -13.06 31.39 -16.55
CA PHE A 11 -14.27 32.18 -16.80
C PHE A 11 -15.01 32.52 -15.50
N VAL A 12 -15.14 31.55 -14.58
CA VAL A 12 -15.85 31.73 -13.30
C VAL A 12 -15.07 32.66 -12.37
N ARG A 13 -13.73 32.62 -12.40
CA ARG A 13 -12.87 33.43 -11.53
C ARG A 13 -12.86 34.92 -11.91
N ARG A 14 -13.09 35.24 -13.19
CA ARG A 14 -13.02 36.62 -13.70
C ARG A 14 -14.29 37.46 -13.52
N TYR A 15 -15.45 36.85 -13.21
CA TYR A 15 -16.74 37.57 -13.28
C TYR A 15 -17.75 37.38 -12.14
N CYS A 16 -17.47 36.66 -11.05
CA CYS A 16 -18.53 36.32 -10.08
C CYS A 16 -18.46 37.04 -8.74
N GLY A 17 -19.20 38.15 -8.67
CA GLY A 17 -19.90 38.55 -7.45
C GLY A 17 -21.06 37.59 -7.13
N LYS A 18 -21.31 37.40 -5.83
CA LYS A 18 -22.23 36.54 -5.06
C LYS A 18 -23.55 36.00 -5.68
N LYS A 19 -23.98 36.33 -6.89
CA LYS A 19 -25.31 35.96 -7.45
C LYS A 19 -25.34 34.85 -8.52
N CYS A 20 -24.21 34.36 -9.03
CA CYS A 20 -24.21 33.27 -10.05
C CYS A 20 -24.22 31.84 -9.47
N ALA A 21 -24.06 31.65 -8.16
CA ALA A 21 -24.02 30.32 -7.53
C ALA A 21 -25.30 29.49 -7.76
N LEU A 22 -26.45 30.15 -7.90
CA LEU A 22 -27.74 29.48 -8.14
C LEU A 22 -27.87 28.94 -9.58
N VAL A 23 -27.22 29.56 -10.56
CA VAL A 23 -27.28 29.13 -11.97
C VAL A 23 -26.37 27.93 -12.22
N GLY A 24 -25.19 27.91 -11.58
CA GLY A 24 -24.27 26.75 -11.63
C GLY A 24 -24.90 25.49 -11.03
N ALA A 25 -25.54 25.62 -9.86
CA ALA A 25 -26.24 24.50 -9.22
C ALA A 25 -27.41 23.97 -10.08
N TRP A 26 -28.14 24.84 -10.77
CA TRP A 26 -29.29 24.44 -11.61
C TRP A 26 -28.87 23.65 -12.86
N ILE A 27 -27.73 24.00 -13.47
CA ILE A 27 -27.17 23.26 -14.62
C ILE A 27 -26.68 21.87 -14.17
N TYR A 28 -26.03 21.75 -13.01
CA TYR A 28 -25.56 20.46 -12.48
C TYR A 28 -26.71 19.52 -12.10
N PHE A 29 -27.78 20.03 -11.49
CA PHE A 29 -28.98 19.25 -11.17
C PHE A 29 -29.70 18.71 -12.42
N ARG A 30 -29.61 19.41 -13.55
CA ARG A 30 -30.30 19.04 -14.79
C ARG A 30 -29.56 18.00 -15.64
N TYR A 31 -28.24 17.84 -15.45
CA TYR A 31 -27.39 16.97 -16.29
C TYR A 31 -26.76 15.76 -15.57
N GLY A 32 -27.15 15.45 -14.32
CA GLY A 32 -26.98 14.11 -13.76
C GLY A 32 -25.56 13.71 -13.27
N TYR A 33 -24.70 14.67 -12.91
CA TYR A 33 -23.40 14.39 -12.28
C TYR A 33 -23.52 14.36 -10.75
N PHE A 34 -24.16 13.32 -10.21
CA PHE A 34 -24.45 13.24 -8.77
C PHE A 34 -23.20 13.02 -7.89
N ASN A 35 -22.19 12.27 -8.36
CA ASN A 35 -20.97 12.02 -7.58
C ASN A 35 -20.08 13.27 -7.47
N ASP A 36 -19.91 14.02 -8.56
CA ASP A 36 -19.13 15.26 -8.54
C ASP A 36 -19.75 16.34 -7.65
N THR A 37 -21.08 16.35 -7.50
CA THR A 37 -21.75 17.34 -6.65
C THR A 37 -21.49 17.14 -5.16
N LEU A 38 -21.27 15.91 -4.67
CA LEU A 38 -20.90 15.68 -3.27
C LEU A 38 -19.45 16.08 -3.01
N GLU A 39 -18.53 15.74 -3.91
CA GLU A 39 -17.12 16.11 -3.81
C GLU A 39 -16.95 17.64 -3.91
N LEU A 40 -17.64 18.29 -4.85
CA LEU A 40 -17.70 19.75 -4.94
C LEU A 40 -18.35 20.34 -3.69
N ALA A 41 -19.51 19.85 -3.24
CA ALA A 41 -20.15 20.37 -2.03
C ALA A 41 -19.25 20.24 -0.80
N GLN A 42 -18.46 19.16 -0.68
CA GLN A 42 -17.48 19.00 0.39
C GLN A 42 -16.29 19.96 0.22
N LYS A 43 -15.72 20.10 -0.98
CA LYS A 43 -14.68 21.12 -1.26
C LYS A 43 -15.17 22.53 -0.93
N TRP A 44 -16.40 22.87 -1.31
CA TRP A 44 -17.03 24.15 -1.00
C TRP A 44 -17.34 24.31 0.50
N LYS A 45 -17.76 23.25 1.19
CA LYS A 45 -18.03 23.28 2.64
C LYS A 45 -16.72 23.39 3.45
N ILE A 46 -15.64 22.73 3.02
CA ILE A 46 -14.29 22.93 3.57
C ILE A 46 -13.85 24.39 3.36
N LEU A 47 -14.04 24.94 2.15
CA LEU A 47 -13.73 26.35 1.83
C LEU A 47 -14.56 27.38 2.61
N ILE A 48 -15.81 27.04 2.98
CA ILE A 48 -16.75 27.96 3.66
C ILE A 48 -16.71 27.81 5.19
N THR A 49 -16.49 26.61 5.72
CA THR A 49 -16.63 26.30 7.16
C THR A 49 -15.32 25.90 7.84
N ASN A 50 -14.26 25.63 7.06
CA ASN A 50 -12.98 25.11 7.54
C ASN A 50 -13.10 23.82 8.38
N GLN A 51 -14.18 23.05 8.22
CA GLN A 51 -14.40 21.78 8.91
C GLN A 51 -14.42 20.62 7.91
N PHE A 52 -13.51 19.67 8.11
CA PHE A 52 -13.53 18.38 7.45
C PHE A 52 -14.68 17.54 8.03
N VAL A 53 -15.72 17.28 7.25
CA VAL A 53 -16.94 16.55 7.70
C VAL A 53 -16.82 15.03 7.52
N GLY A 54 -15.61 14.54 7.19
CA GLY A 54 -15.31 13.12 6.99
C GLY A 54 -15.59 12.66 5.56
N ASP A 55 -14.73 11.79 5.05
CA ASP A 55 -14.83 11.24 3.70
C ASP A 55 -16.15 10.47 3.50
N PRO A 56 -16.91 10.71 2.42
CA PRO A 56 -18.21 10.09 2.20
C PRO A 56 -18.14 8.57 2.00
N ARG A 57 -16.96 8.04 1.62
CA ARG A 57 -16.71 6.60 1.49
C ARG A 57 -16.63 5.90 2.84
N LEU A 58 -16.51 6.64 3.95
CA LEU A 58 -16.53 6.09 5.29
C LEU A 58 -17.97 5.70 5.72
N PRO A 59 -18.31 4.41 5.83
CA PRO A 59 -19.66 3.95 6.14
C PRO A 59 -19.96 4.05 7.64
N SER A 60 -21.22 3.98 8.05
CA SER A 60 -21.59 3.88 9.48
C SER A 60 -21.29 2.50 10.08
N THR A 61 -21.32 1.45 9.26
CA THR A 61 -21.03 0.06 9.63
C THR A 61 -20.22 -0.62 8.54
N VAL A 62 -19.25 -1.45 8.91
CA VAL A 62 -18.43 -2.24 7.97
C VAL A 62 -18.02 -3.55 8.62
N ASP A 63 -17.72 -4.60 7.85
CA ASP A 63 -17.26 -5.86 8.46
C ASP A 63 -15.77 -5.77 8.84
N VAL A 64 -14.96 -5.15 7.98
CA VAL A 64 -13.52 -4.98 8.22
C VAL A 64 -13.14 -3.51 8.05
N LEU A 65 -12.70 -2.89 9.14
CA LEU A 65 -12.16 -1.54 9.14
C LEU A 65 -10.63 -1.62 9.23
N VAL A 66 -9.92 -1.14 8.21
CA VAL A 66 -8.46 -1.09 8.19
C VAL A 66 -8.00 0.34 8.45
N LEU A 67 -7.22 0.55 9.50
CA LEU A 67 -6.64 1.85 9.83
C LEU A 67 -5.19 1.92 9.31
N GLY A 68 -4.95 2.78 8.32
CA GLY A 68 -3.66 2.98 7.65
C GLY A 68 -3.62 2.39 6.24
N GLY A 69 -3.34 3.22 5.23
CA GLY A 69 -3.27 2.85 3.81
C GLY A 69 -1.85 2.53 3.32
N GLY A 70 -0.95 2.14 4.22
CA GLY A 70 0.36 1.60 3.85
C GLY A 70 0.31 0.17 3.29
N VAL A 71 1.46 -0.39 2.94
CA VAL A 71 1.56 -1.72 2.28
C VAL A 71 0.85 -2.82 3.07
N MET A 72 0.95 -2.80 4.41
CA MET A 72 0.32 -3.80 5.28
C MET A 72 -1.20 -3.66 5.30
N GLY A 73 -1.71 -2.43 5.42
CA GLY A 73 -3.15 -2.18 5.48
C GLY A 73 -3.83 -2.47 4.15
N LEU A 74 -3.26 -2.00 3.05
CA LEU A 74 -3.78 -2.31 1.72
C LEU A 74 -3.68 -3.81 1.39
N SER A 75 -2.61 -4.50 1.80
CA SER A 75 -2.52 -5.97 1.66
C SER A 75 -3.62 -6.68 2.45
N ALA A 76 -3.92 -6.21 3.67
CA ALA A 76 -5.00 -6.76 4.49
C ALA A 76 -6.37 -6.50 3.85
N ALA A 77 -6.61 -5.31 3.30
CA ALA A 77 -7.84 -5.00 2.58
C ALA A 77 -8.01 -5.81 1.29
N TRP A 78 -6.93 -6.00 0.52
CA TRP A 78 -6.94 -6.88 -0.66
C TRP A 78 -7.16 -8.36 -0.30
N ALA A 79 -6.75 -8.79 0.89
CA ALA A 79 -7.12 -10.09 1.41
C ALA A 79 -8.61 -10.12 1.81
N ALA A 80 -9.10 -9.08 2.48
CA ALA A 80 -10.50 -8.95 2.91
C ALA A 80 -11.48 -8.94 1.73
N SER A 81 -11.10 -8.33 0.60
CA SER A 81 -11.92 -8.28 -0.62
C SER A 81 -12.23 -9.64 -1.23
N LYS A 82 -11.43 -10.67 -0.87
CA LYS A 82 -11.60 -12.05 -1.32
C LYS A 82 -12.40 -12.90 -0.33
N LEU A 83 -12.74 -12.36 0.84
CA LEU A 83 -13.48 -13.06 1.87
C LEU A 83 -14.99 -13.03 1.58
N LYS A 84 -15.64 -14.11 2.02
CA LYS A 84 -17.10 -14.24 2.00
C LYS A 84 -17.60 -14.56 3.40
N ARG A 85 -18.79 -14.08 3.72
CA ARG A 85 -19.53 -14.49 4.91
C ARG A 85 -19.97 -15.95 4.78
N LYS A 86 -20.50 -16.51 5.88
CA LYS A 86 -21.06 -17.88 5.90
C LYS A 86 -22.22 -18.08 4.92
N ASP A 87 -22.97 -17.03 4.62
CA ASP A 87 -24.07 -17.06 3.64
C ASP A 87 -23.60 -16.85 2.18
N GLY A 88 -22.29 -16.70 1.96
CA GLY A 88 -21.69 -16.51 0.64
C GLY A 88 -21.65 -15.07 0.14
N SER A 89 -22.25 -14.11 0.87
CA SER A 89 -22.16 -12.69 0.54
C SER A 89 -20.72 -12.15 0.76
N PRO A 90 -20.29 -11.12 0.01
CA PRO A 90 -18.96 -10.53 0.19
C PRO A 90 -18.85 -9.84 1.56
N VAL A 91 -17.64 -9.83 2.10
CA VAL A 91 -17.29 -9.02 3.28
C VAL A 91 -17.12 -7.56 2.84
N SER A 92 -17.79 -6.63 3.53
CA SER A 92 -17.57 -5.19 3.34
C SER A 92 -16.30 -4.74 4.05
N PHE A 93 -15.50 -3.91 3.42
CA PHE A 93 -14.26 -3.41 4.00
C PHE A 93 -14.00 -1.96 3.60
N VAL A 94 -13.28 -1.22 4.43
CA VAL A 94 -12.78 0.11 4.09
C VAL A 94 -11.41 0.33 4.70
N VAL A 95 -10.50 0.91 3.93
CA VAL A 95 -9.20 1.40 4.38
C VAL A 95 -9.34 2.87 4.69
N VAL A 96 -8.88 3.29 5.86
CA VAL A 96 -8.85 4.71 6.23
C VAL A 96 -7.41 5.17 6.31
N GLU A 97 -7.04 6.11 5.45
CA GLU A 97 -5.76 6.81 5.46
C GLU A 97 -5.97 8.22 6.03
N LYS A 98 -4.96 8.76 6.71
CA LYS A 98 -4.96 10.16 7.13
C LYS A 98 -4.67 11.07 5.92
N SER A 99 -5.35 12.22 5.84
CA SER A 99 -5.25 13.15 4.70
C SER A 99 -3.90 13.88 4.57
N ASP A 100 -3.01 13.78 5.57
CA ASP A 100 -1.70 14.43 5.54
C ASP A 100 -0.68 13.56 4.79
N SER A 101 -0.53 13.86 3.51
CA SER A 101 0.48 13.31 2.59
C SER A 101 1.89 13.46 3.19
N THR A 102 2.30 12.45 3.94
CA THR A 102 3.62 12.35 4.56
C THR A 102 4.30 11.13 3.99
N ILE A 103 5.61 11.23 3.79
CA ILE A 103 6.47 10.09 3.46
C ILE A 103 6.23 9.02 4.54
N THR A 104 5.56 7.92 4.18
CA THR A 104 5.33 6.80 5.09
C THR A 104 6.40 5.73 4.88
N SER A 105 6.54 4.79 5.82
CA SER A 105 7.55 3.73 5.77
C SER A 105 7.41 2.79 4.56
N SER A 106 6.27 2.83 3.86
CA SER A 106 6.01 2.04 2.65
C SER A 106 6.43 2.73 1.36
N TRP A 107 6.69 4.05 1.39
CA TRP A 107 7.07 4.84 0.22
C TRP A 107 8.58 4.82 -0.05
N GLY A 108 8.98 5.22 -1.25
CA GLY A 108 10.36 5.29 -1.71
C GLY A 108 10.57 4.46 -2.96
N GLU A 109 11.83 4.34 -3.38
CA GLU A 109 12.14 3.67 -4.64
C GLU A 109 11.96 2.16 -4.54
N SER A 110 12.54 1.53 -3.52
CA SER A 110 12.55 0.07 -3.49
C SER A 110 12.68 -0.57 -2.12
N ARG A 111 12.37 -1.87 -2.03
CA ARG A 111 12.65 -2.74 -0.87
C ARG A 111 13.26 -4.05 -1.32
N ILE A 112 14.07 -4.63 -0.45
CA ILE A 112 14.62 -5.97 -0.66
C ILE A 112 13.53 -7.01 -0.39
N LEU A 113 13.33 -7.92 -1.35
CA LEU A 113 12.55 -9.13 -1.21
C LEU A 113 13.54 -10.32 -1.14
N ARG A 114 13.56 -11.03 -0.02
CA ARG A 114 14.56 -12.06 0.28
C ARG A 114 13.99 -13.21 1.10
N LEU A 115 14.66 -14.35 1.03
CA LEU A 115 14.42 -15.52 1.87
C LEU A 115 15.48 -15.66 2.98
N ALA A 116 16.47 -14.75 3.06
CA ALA A 116 17.60 -14.81 4.00
C ALA A 116 17.23 -14.64 5.48
N TYR A 117 16.49 -15.62 6.00
CA TYR A 117 16.05 -15.78 7.38
C TYR A 117 16.49 -17.15 7.89
N ALA A 118 16.91 -17.24 9.14
CA ALA A 118 17.22 -18.52 9.78
C ALA A 118 15.97 -19.27 10.26
N ASP A 119 14.82 -18.61 10.25
CA ASP A 119 13.55 -19.13 10.77
C ASP A 119 12.68 -19.63 9.61
N GLU A 120 12.28 -20.91 9.68
CA GLU A 120 11.49 -21.57 8.63
C GLU A 120 10.12 -20.90 8.42
N MET A 121 9.44 -20.47 9.50
CA MET A 121 8.14 -19.81 9.38
C MET A 121 8.30 -18.52 8.56
N LYS A 122 9.33 -17.72 8.83
CA LYS A 122 9.62 -16.49 8.08
C LYS A 122 9.92 -16.78 6.61
N ILE A 123 10.69 -17.82 6.32
CA ILE A 123 10.94 -18.23 4.93
C ILE A 123 9.63 -18.57 4.22
N ARG A 124 8.77 -19.40 4.82
CA ARG A 124 7.48 -19.79 4.23
C ARG A 124 6.55 -18.58 4.04
N MET A 125 6.54 -17.64 4.99
CA MET A 125 5.83 -16.37 4.85
C MET A 125 6.35 -15.59 3.64
N MET A 126 7.67 -15.47 3.48
CA MET A 126 8.25 -14.76 2.35
C MET A 126 7.95 -15.45 1.02
N GLN A 127 8.07 -16.78 0.92
CA GLN A 127 7.68 -17.54 -0.28
C GLN A 127 6.22 -17.27 -0.66
N ARG A 128 5.32 -17.19 0.33
CA ARG A 128 3.93 -16.81 0.09
C ARG A 128 3.82 -15.36 -0.40
N SER A 129 4.61 -14.43 0.14
CA SER A 129 4.67 -13.05 -0.33
C SER A 129 5.16 -12.95 -1.78
N TYR A 130 6.18 -13.69 -2.21
CA TYR A 130 6.61 -13.75 -3.63
C TYR A 130 5.45 -14.14 -4.55
N ALA A 131 4.72 -15.20 -4.20
CA ALA A 131 3.58 -15.66 -4.99
C ALA A 131 2.44 -14.62 -5.05
N LEU A 132 2.19 -13.91 -3.94
CA LEU A 132 1.16 -12.87 -3.88
C LEU A 132 1.54 -11.63 -4.69
N TRP A 133 2.80 -11.20 -4.66
CA TRP A 133 3.29 -10.11 -5.49
C TRP A 133 3.21 -10.45 -6.98
N SER A 134 3.63 -11.66 -7.37
CA SER A 134 3.49 -12.13 -8.75
C SER A 134 2.01 -12.20 -9.20
N THR A 135 1.12 -12.61 -8.30
CA THR A 135 -0.33 -12.57 -8.56
C THR A 135 -0.82 -11.14 -8.78
N LEU A 136 -0.34 -10.18 -7.98
CA LEU A 136 -0.72 -8.79 -8.09
C LEU A 136 -0.21 -8.17 -9.40
N GLU A 137 1.05 -8.39 -9.79
CA GLU A 137 1.61 -8.01 -11.10
C GLU A 137 0.70 -8.48 -12.25
N GLY A 138 0.25 -9.74 -12.18
CA GLY A 138 -0.66 -10.32 -13.15
C GLY A 138 -2.05 -9.66 -13.20
N ILE A 139 -2.52 -9.07 -12.09
CA ILE A 139 -3.80 -8.37 -11.99
C ILE A 139 -3.66 -6.94 -12.52
N VAL A 140 -2.66 -6.18 -12.06
CA VAL A 140 -2.49 -4.77 -12.42
C VAL A 140 -1.78 -4.58 -13.77
N LYS A 141 -1.17 -5.64 -14.31
CA LYS A 141 -0.40 -5.62 -15.57
C LYS A 141 0.81 -4.68 -15.52
N GLU A 142 1.44 -4.60 -14.35
CA GLU A 142 2.64 -3.81 -14.09
C GLU A 142 3.72 -4.71 -13.50
N GLU A 143 4.99 -4.37 -13.76
CA GLU A 143 6.14 -5.00 -13.12
C GLU A 143 6.33 -4.36 -11.75
N LEU A 144 6.25 -5.16 -10.68
CA LEU A 144 6.39 -4.72 -9.30
C LEU A 144 7.69 -5.27 -8.69
N MET A 145 8.17 -6.41 -9.19
CA MET A 145 9.38 -7.08 -8.73
C MET A 145 10.43 -7.15 -9.84
N GLN A 146 11.64 -6.75 -9.51
CA GLN A 146 12.82 -6.96 -10.33
C GLN A 146 13.65 -8.12 -9.74
N PRO A 147 13.67 -9.30 -10.37
CA PRO A 147 14.52 -10.40 -9.94
C PRO A 147 16.00 -9.98 -9.90
N SER A 148 16.68 -10.28 -8.80
CA SER A 148 18.08 -9.93 -8.61
C SER A 148 18.71 -10.83 -7.53
N PRO A 149 19.85 -11.50 -7.81
CA PRO A 149 20.56 -12.26 -6.78
C PRO A 149 20.84 -11.40 -5.55
N MET A 150 20.59 -11.97 -4.38
CA MET A 150 20.78 -11.27 -3.10
C MET A 150 22.02 -11.78 -2.40
N LEU A 151 23.01 -10.91 -2.24
CA LEU A 151 24.25 -11.23 -1.53
C LEU A 151 24.13 -10.89 -0.04
N THR A 152 24.23 -11.91 0.82
CA THR A 152 24.31 -11.75 2.28
C THR A 152 25.73 -12.01 2.74
N ILE A 153 26.38 -11.01 3.32
CA ILE A 153 27.78 -11.08 3.74
C ILE A 153 27.87 -11.39 5.23
N TYR A 154 28.69 -12.39 5.57
CA TYR A 154 29.00 -12.80 6.92
C TYR A 154 30.45 -12.49 7.25
N HIS A 155 30.64 -11.82 8.38
CA HIS A 155 31.95 -11.48 8.93
C HIS A 155 32.28 -12.43 10.08
N ASP A 156 33.51 -12.41 10.58
CA ASP A 156 33.95 -13.21 11.73
C ASP A 156 32.98 -13.13 12.92
N THR A 157 32.44 -11.93 13.19
CA THR A 157 31.50 -11.69 14.29
C THR A 157 30.09 -12.25 14.06
N THR A 158 29.69 -12.44 12.80
CA THR A 158 28.35 -12.93 12.41
C THR A 158 28.36 -14.33 11.81
N MET A 159 29.53 -14.98 11.71
CA MET A 159 29.69 -16.30 11.11
C MET A 159 28.86 -17.38 11.79
N HIS A 160 28.57 -17.24 13.08
CA HIS A 160 27.70 -18.15 13.83
C HIS A 160 26.25 -18.17 13.29
N LEU A 161 25.80 -17.11 12.60
CA LEU A 161 24.47 -17.03 11.98
C LEU A 161 24.39 -17.76 10.64
N LEU A 162 25.52 -17.94 9.96
CA LEU A 162 25.61 -18.56 8.64
C LEU A 162 25.05 -19.98 8.67
N LYS A 163 25.46 -20.78 9.65
CA LYS A 163 25.03 -22.19 9.79
C LYS A 163 23.51 -22.30 9.93
N ASN A 164 22.88 -21.37 10.65
CA ASN A 164 21.43 -21.40 10.82
C ASN A 164 20.71 -21.08 9.51
N LEU A 165 21.21 -20.10 8.74
CA LEU A 165 20.65 -19.77 7.43
C LEU A 165 20.78 -20.96 6.46
N THR A 166 21.98 -21.51 6.30
CA THR A 166 22.22 -22.59 5.33
C THR A 166 21.49 -23.87 5.73
N THR A 167 21.36 -24.17 7.02
CA THR A 167 20.52 -25.27 7.50
C THR A 167 19.06 -25.07 7.10
N ALA A 168 18.51 -23.87 7.29
CA ALA A 168 17.14 -23.56 6.89
C ALA A 168 16.93 -23.66 5.37
N TYR A 169 17.88 -23.15 4.58
CA TYR A 169 17.86 -23.27 3.12
C TYR A 169 17.90 -24.73 2.66
N ASN A 170 18.80 -25.53 3.18
CA ASN A 170 18.90 -26.95 2.85
C ASN A 170 17.62 -27.72 3.22
N THR A 171 17.05 -27.43 4.39
CA THR A 171 15.80 -28.05 4.87
C THR A 171 14.62 -27.73 3.95
N LEU A 172 14.58 -26.52 3.40
CA LEU A 172 13.49 -26.03 2.56
C LEU A 172 13.76 -26.15 1.06
N GLY A 173 14.90 -26.70 0.66
CA GLY A 173 15.30 -26.84 -0.74
C GLY A 173 15.55 -25.50 -1.45
N ILE A 174 15.94 -24.46 -0.72
CA ILE A 174 16.27 -23.15 -1.31
C ILE A 174 17.65 -23.22 -1.95
N THR A 175 17.74 -22.80 -3.21
CA THR A 175 19.00 -22.77 -3.94
C THR A 175 19.81 -21.54 -3.55
N TYR A 176 21.06 -21.75 -3.17
CA TYR A 176 22.00 -20.68 -2.85
C TYR A 176 23.43 -21.06 -3.27
N ARG A 177 24.29 -20.05 -3.42
CA ARG A 177 25.74 -20.24 -3.61
C ARG A 177 26.49 -19.66 -2.43
N GLU A 178 27.49 -20.39 -1.95
CA GLU A 178 28.50 -19.83 -1.05
C GLU A 178 29.68 -19.35 -1.88
N LEU A 179 30.04 -18.08 -1.75
CA LEU A 179 31.09 -17.43 -2.53
C LEU A 179 32.24 -17.00 -1.62
N SER A 180 33.45 -17.36 -2.01
CA SER A 180 34.68 -16.87 -1.38
C SER A 180 34.93 -15.40 -1.72
N PRO A 181 35.78 -14.70 -0.94
CA PRO A 181 36.19 -13.32 -1.26
C PRO A 181 36.78 -13.15 -2.66
N ARG A 182 37.42 -14.20 -3.22
CA ARG A 182 37.97 -14.17 -4.59
C ARG A 182 36.87 -14.22 -5.65
N GLU A 183 35.86 -15.06 -5.44
CA GLU A 183 34.70 -15.17 -6.33
C GLU A 183 33.87 -13.88 -6.28
N VAL A 184 33.60 -13.35 -5.08
CA VAL A 184 32.90 -12.07 -4.92
C VAL A 184 33.64 -10.94 -5.62
N LYS A 185 34.98 -10.84 -5.48
CA LYS A 185 35.75 -9.81 -6.20
C LYS A 185 35.65 -9.94 -7.73
N LYS A 186 35.51 -11.16 -8.25
CA LYS A 186 35.41 -11.44 -9.69
C LYS A 186 34.01 -11.13 -10.23
N GLU A 187 32.97 -11.55 -9.52
CA GLU A 187 31.57 -11.46 -9.96
C GLU A 187 30.91 -10.13 -9.54
N TYR A 188 31.28 -9.60 -8.39
CA TYR A 188 30.77 -8.37 -7.78
C TYR A 188 31.92 -7.41 -7.44
N PRO A 189 32.63 -6.84 -8.44
CA PRO A 189 33.86 -6.08 -8.24
C PRO A 189 33.71 -4.81 -7.40
N MET A 190 32.47 -4.32 -7.21
CA MET A 190 32.15 -3.22 -6.31
C MET A 190 32.16 -3.60 -4.83
N VAL A 191 32.06 -4.90 -4.51
CA VAL A 191 32.04 -5.43 -3.14
C VAL A 191 33.44 -5.85 -2.72
N ARG A 192 33.90 -5.36 -1.56
CA ARG A 192 35.22 -5.71 -0.99
C ARG A 192 35.04 -6.52 0.27
N LEU A 193 35.50 -7.76 0.24
CA LEU A 193 35.47 -8.69 1.37
C LEU A 193 36.86 -8.88 1.99
N LYS A 194 36.91 -9.08 3.31
CA LYS A 194 38.10 -9.57 4.01
C LYS A 194 38.33 -11.04 3.66
N ARG A 195 39.54 -11.54 3.90
CA ARG A 195 39.88 -12.96 3.63
C ARG A 195 39.04 -13.95 4.43
N SER A 196 38.55 -13.55 5.60
CA SER A 196 37.73 -14.37 6.50
C SER A 196 36.23 -14.21 6.28
N ASP A 197 35.79 -13.27 5.45
CA ASP A 197 34.37 -13.09 5.14
C ASP A 197 33.88 -14.20 4.22
N VAL A 198 32.59 -14.53 4.36
CA VAL A 198 31.86 -15.47 3.48
C VAL A 198 30.63 -14.77 2.95
N ALA A 199 30.29 -14.97 1.68
CA ALA A 199 29.05 -14.45 1.12
C ALA A 199 28.11 -15.58 0.69
N ILE A 200 26.85 -15.47 1.08
CA ILE A 200 25.77 -16.33 0.60
C ILE A 200 24.97 -15.56 -0.43
N GLU A 201 24.98 -16.05 -1.66
CA GLU A 201 24.11 -15.55 -2.72
C GLU A 201 22.84 -16.39 -2.77
N GLN A 202 21.72 -15.75 -2.49
CA GLN A 202 20.39 -16.30 -2.76
C GLN A 202 20.00 -15.95 -4.20
N THR A 203 19.85 -16.95 -5.07
CA THR A 203 19.65 -16.77 -6.51
C THR A 203 18.27 -16.20 -6.86
N ASP A 204 17.24 -16.52 -6.07
CA ASP A 204 15.85 -16.09 -6.26
C ASP A 204 15.49 -14.82 -5.46
N GLY A 205 16.49 -14.01 -5.10
CA GLY A 205 16.28 -12.68 -4.55
C GLY A 205 15.52 -11.76 -5.52
N ALA A 206 14.90 -10.72 -5.00
CA ALA A 206 14.30 -9.68 -5.81
C ALA A 206 14.32 -8.32 -5.11
N CYS A 207 14.15 -7.28 -5.92
CA CYS A 207 13.84 -5.94 -5.47
C CYS A 207 12.35 -5.69 -5.75
N ILE A 208 11.62 -5.08 -4.83
CA ILE A 208 10.25 -4.63 -5.09
C ILE A 208 10.24 -3.11 -5.24
N PHE A 209 9.59 -2.60 -6.28
CA PHE A 209 9.39 -1.17 -6.50
C PHE A 209 8.33 -0.66 -5.53
N ALA A 210 8.76 0.08 -4.51
CA ALA A 210 7.98 0.23 -3.29
C ALA A 210 6.75 1.12 -3.47
N THR A 211 6.89 2.20 -4.25
CA THR A 211 5.80 3.13 -4.55
C THR A 211 4.77 2.46 -5.44
N GLU A 212 5.23 1.80 -6.49
CA GLU A 212 4.44 1.04 -7.46
C GLU A 212 3.67 -0.08 -6.78
N ALA A 213 4.30 -0.79 -5.83
CA ALA A 213 3.63 -1.82 -5.04
C ALA A 213 2.47 -1.27 -4.20
N VAL A 214 2.61 -0.08 -3.62
CA VAL A 214 1.52 0.58 -2.87
C VAL A 214 0.39 1.01 -3.80
N GLU A 215 0.71 1.62 -4.95
CA GLU A 215 -0.30 2.05 -5.93
C GLU A 215 -1.03 0.88 -6.60
N ALA A 216 -0.31 -0.21 -6.90
CA ALA A 216 -0.91 -1.45 -7.38
C ALA A 216 -1.87 -2.07 -6.35
N LEU A 217 -1.51 -2.03 -5.07
CA LEU A 217 -2.40 -2.47 -4.00
C LEU A 217 -3.64 -1.57 -3.87
N LYS A 218 -3.50 -0.24 -3.99
CA LYS A 218 -4.66 0.67 -4.02
C LYS A 218 -5.59 0.35 -5.19
N THR A 219 -5.02 0.13 -6.37
CA THR A 219 -5.78 -0.25 -7.57
C THR A 219 -6.52 -1.58 -7.36
N ALA A 220 -5.87 -2.57 -6.74
CA ALA A 220 -6.49 -3.86 -6.45
C ALA A 220 -7.54 -3.81 -5.33
N VAL A 221 -7.46 -2.83 -4.43
CA VAL A 221 -8.43 -2.54 -3.37
C VAL A 221 -9.63 -1.75 -3.92
N GLY A 222 -9.40 -0.85 -4.88
CA GLY A 222 -10.39 0.05 -5.48
C GLY A 222 -10.61 1.32 -4.65
N ASP A 223 -10.63 2.47 -5.32
CA ASP A 223 -10.70 3.80 -4.69
C ASP A 223 -11.97 4.04 -3.86
N ASP A 224 -13.06 3.35 -4.18
CA ASP A 224 -14.32 3.40 -3.41
C ASP A 224 -14.17 2.79 -2.01
N ASN A 225 -13.17 1.94 -1.80
CA ASN A 225 -12.89 1.29 -0.52
C ASN A 225 -11.78 1.99 0.27
N ILE A 226 -11.31 3.16 -0.17
CA ILE A 226 -10.25 3.93 0.50
C ILE A 226 -10.83 5.30 0.87
N ALA A 227 -10.92 5.58 2.17
CA ALA A 227 -11.44 6.81 2.72
C ALA A 227 -10.32 7.62 3.40
N GLU A 228 -10.46 8.94 3.40
CA GLU A 228 -9.59 9.83 4.16
C GLU A 228 -10.24 10.25 5.49
N ASP A 229 -9.61 9.91 6.61
CA ASP A 229 -9.94 10.48 7.91
C ASP A 229 -8.85 10.14 8.93
N LYS A 230 -8.88 10.79 10.09
CA LYS A 230 -7.95 10.49 11.18
C LYS A 230 -8.71 9.81 12.31
N ALA A 231 -8.42 8.54 12.56
CA ALA A 231 -8.91 7.86 13.74
C ALA A 231 -8.37 8.56 15.01
N VAL A 232 -9.28 8.92 15.93
CA VAL A 232 -8.95 9.60 17.20
C VAL A 232 -9.21 8.74 18.42
N SER A 233 -10.11 7.75 18.33
CA SER A 233 -10.30 6.75 19.38
C SER A 233 -10.78 5.42 18.80
N VAL A 234 -10.39 4.32 19.46
CA VAL A 234 -10.82 2.95 19.14
C VAL A 234 -11.40 2.34 20.41
N ASP A 235 -12.67 1.97 20.36
CA ASP A 235 -13.34 1.19 21.40
C ASP A 235 -13.50 -0.25 20.92
N VAL A 236 -12.63 -1.12 21.42
CA VAL A 236 -12.59 -2.53 21.03
C VAL A 236 -13.74 -3.36 21.61
N HIS A 237 -14.35 -2.90 22.71
CA HIS A 237 -15.47 -3.61 23.35
C HIS A 237 -16.76 -3.38 22.58
N ASN A 238 -17.02 -2.13 22.21
CA ASN A 238 -18.19 -1.74 21.41
C ASN A 238 -17.95 -1.90 19.90
N ARG A 239 -16.70 -2.20 19.50
CA ARG A 239 -16.23 -2.31 18.12
C ARG A 239 -16.53 -1.05 17.32
N THR A 240 -16.13 0.09 17.84
CA THR A 240 -16.33 1.39 17.19
C THR A 240 -15.03 2.16 17.09
N VAL A 241 -14.85 2.86 15.97
CA VAL A 241 -13.77 3.83 15.79
C VAL A 241 -14.38 5.21 15.59
N THR A 242 -13.91 6.18 16.36
CA THR A 242 -14.28 7.59 16.21
C THR A 242 -13.19 8.31 15.44
N PHE A 243 -13.60 9.14 14.50
CA PHE A 243 -12.72 9.88 13.60
C PHE A 243 -12.74 11.39 13.89
N ALA A 244 -11.72 12.10 13.44
CA ALA A 244 -11.56 13.54 13.68
C ALA A 244 -12.69 14.38 13.08
N SER A 245 -13.34 13.87 12.02
CA SER A 245 -14.57 14.44 11.47
C SER A 245 -15.79 14.37 12.40
N GLY A 246 -15.71 13.59 13.48
CA GLY A 246 -16.84 13.24 14.36
C GLY A 246 -17.63 12.02 13.88
N LYS A 247 -17.28 11.41 12.74
CA LYS A 247 -17.88 10.14 12.31
C LYS A 247 -17.51 9.01 13.27
N ILE A 248 -18.47 8.12 13.50
CA ILE A 248 -18.27 6.89 14.27
C ILE A 248 -18.61 5.72 13.34
N VAL A 249 -17.67 4.79 13.21
CA VAL A 249 -17.82 3.58 12.39
C VAL A 249 -17.84 2.38 13.30
N LYS A 250 -18.89 1.55 13.19
CA LYS A 250 -18.95 0.25 13.86
C LYS A 250 -18.37 -0.84 12.95
N TYR A 251 -17.56 -1.73 13.51
CA TYR A 251 -16.94 -2.82 12.76
C TYR A 251 -17.29 -4.22 13.28
N GLY A 252 -17.28 -5.21 12.37
CA GLY A 252 -17.22 -6.65 12.66
C GLY A 252 -18.52 -7.41 12.78
#